data_AF-A0AAD3W709-F1
#
_entry.id   AF-A0AAD3W709-F1
#
_cell.length_a   1.000
_cell.length_b   1.000
_cell.length_c   1.000
_cell.angle_alpha   90.00
_cell.angle_beta   90.00
_cell.angle_gamma   90.00
#
_symmetry.space_group_name_H-M   'P 1'
#
loop_
_entity.id
_entity.type
_entity.pdbx_description
1 polymer ?
#
loop_
_entity_poly.entity_id
_entity_poly.type
_entity_poly.pdbx_seq_one_letter_code
_entity_poly.pdbx_strand_id
1 'polypeptide(L)'
;MSRFLRVGFISDRIDDIIEASSLLLERMDKDDERAEIVKDILAMANDVRSFLSRWSSEPIIYTGAGTTDDVIRMLDSLITEARERSTALIG
;
A
#
# COMPACT_ATOMS: atom_id res chain seq x y z
N MET A 1 4.50 6.27 -17.08
CA MET A 1 3.75 5.76 -15.92
C MET A 1 3.94 6.71 -14.75
N SER A 2 2.90 6.93 -13.94
CA SER A 2 3.01 7.71 -12.69
C SER A 2 4.00 7.03 -11.74
N ARG A 3 4.81 7.80 -11.00
CA ARG A 3 5.69 7.29 -9.93
C ARG A 3 4.97 7.09 -8.61
N PHE A 4 3.64 7.13 -8.63
CA PHE A 4 2.79 7.11 -7.45
C PHE A 4 1.88 5.89 -7.51
N LEU A 5 1.96 5.04 -6.49
CA LEU A 5 1.13 3.87 -6.29
C LEU A 5 0.11 4.15 -5.20
N ARG A 6 -1.16 3.84 -5.43
CA ARG A 6 -2.19 3.92 -4.38
C ARG A 6 -2.04 2.75 -3.43
N VAL A 7 -2.10 2.99 -2.13
CA VAL A 7 -2.07 1.87 -1.16
C VAL A 7 -3.27 0.92 -1.35
N GLY A 8 -4.38 1.36 -1.94
CA GLY A 8 -5.49 0.47 -2.29
C GLY A 8 -5.02 -0.77 -3.06
N PHE A 9 -4.11 -0.60 -4.02
CA PHE A 9 -3.51 -1.74 -4.73
C PHE A 9 -2.79 -2.71 -3.79
N ILE A 10 -2.02 -2.21 -2.82
CA ILE A 10 -1.33 -3.07 -1.84
C ILE A 10 -2.35 -3.76 -0.94
N SER A 11 -3.40 -3.04 -0.52
CA SER A 11 -4.46 -3.59 0.33
C SER A 11 -5.17 -4.75 -0.36
N ASP A 12 -5.54 -4.57 -1.63
CA ASP A 12 -6.17 -5.61 -2.45
C ASP A 12 -5.25 -6.84 -2.58
N ARG A 13 -3.95 -6.62 -2.82
CA ARG A 13 -2.97 -7.72 -2.90
C ARG A 13 -2.80 -8.47 -1.57
N ILE A 14 -2.90 -7.78 -0.43
CA ILE A 14 -2.84 -8.42 0.88
C ILE A 14 -4.13 -9.21 1.14
N ASP A 15 -5.29 -8.67 0.76
CA ASP A 15 -6.58 -9.37 0.86
C ASP A 15 -6.57 -10.67 0.02
N ASP A 16 -6.02 -10.63 -1.20
CA ASP A 16 -5.82 -11.84 -2.04
C ASP A 16 -4.94 -12.90 -1.34
N ILE A 17 -3.88 -12.48 -0.63
CA ILE A 17 -2.98 -13.39 0.08
C ILE A 17 -3.69 -14.02 1.28
N ILE A 18 -4.49 -13.24 2.01
CA ILE A 18 -5.31 -13.74 3.12
C ILE A 18 -6.30 -14.79 2.61
N GLU A 19 -7.01 -14.49 1.52
CA GLU A 19 -7.97 -15.43 0.92
C GLU A 19 -7.28 -16.71 0.45
N ALA A 20 -6.20 -16.59 -0.32
CA ALA A 20 -5.46 -17.75 -0.84
C ALA A 20 -4.88 -18.63 0.28
N SER A 21 -4.34 -18.02 1.34
CA SER A 21 -3.77 -18.76 2.48
C SER A 21 -4.85 -19.46 3.29
N SER A 22 -6.00 -18.82 3.49
CA SER A 22 -7.15 -19.43 4.17
C SER A 22 -7.70 -20.61 3.39
N LEU A 23 -7.91 -20.43 2.08
CA LEU A 23 -8.36 -21.49 1.16
C LEU A 23 -7.36 -22.64 1.04
N LEU A 24 -6.07 -22.38 1.19
CA LEU A 24 -5.05 -23.42 1.20
C LEU A 24 -5.14 -24.22 2.50
N LEU A 25 -5.20 -23.56 3.66
CA LEU A 25 -5.36 -24.23 4.96
C LEU A 25 -6.61 -25.11 5.04
N GLU A 26 -7.74 -24.65 4.50
CA GLU A 26 -8.99 -25.42 4.46
C GLU A 26 -8.87 -26.72 3.66
N ARG A 27 -7.97 -26.75 2.66
CA ARG A 27 -7.75 -27.91 1.79
C ARG A 27 -6.60 -28.80 2.22
N MET A 28 -5.83 -28.40 3.24
CA MET A 28 -4.72 -29.18 3.75
C MET A 28 -5.20 -30.25 4.72
N ASP A 29 -4.49 -31.38 4.73
CA ASP A 29 -4.69 -32.40 5.74
C ASP A 29 -4.25 -31.88 7.12
N LYS A 30 -4.91 -32.35 8.18
CA LYS A 30 -4.64 -31.89 9.55
C LYS A 30 -3.21 -32.14 10.03
N ASP A 31 -2.54 -33.12 9.44
CA ASP A 31 -1.17 -33.52 9.77
C ASP A 31 -0.15 -33.01 8.73
N ASP A 32 -0.54 -32.10 7.82
CA ASP A 32 0.39 -31.50 6.88
C ASP A 32 1.33 -30.52 7.60
N GLU A 33 2.61 -30.88 7.67
CA GLU A 33 3.66 -30.08 8.32
C GLU A 33 3.79 -28.66 7.75
N ARG A 34 3.34 -28.42 6.52
CA ARG A 34 3.36 -27.09 5.89
C ARG A 34 2.25 -26.19 6.43
N ALA A 35 1.26 -26.72 7.15
CA ALA A 35 0.13 -25.94 7.64
C ALA A 35 0.58 -24.81 8.57
N GLU A 36 1.61 -25.03 9.38
CA GLU A 36 2.17 -23.99 10.25
C GLU A 36 2.77 -22.84 9.43
N ILE A 37 3.47 -23.14 8.33
CA ILE A 37 4.02 -22.10 7.44
C ILE A 37 2.88 -21.27 6.81
N VAL A 38 1.79 -21.92 6.39
CA VAL A 38 0.66 -21.19 5.80
C VAL A 38 -0.07 -20.34 6.85
N LYS A 39 -0.19 -20.83 8.10
CA LYS A 39 -0.73 -20.03 9.22
C LYS A 39 0.14 -18.82 9.51
N ASP A 40 1.47 -18.96 9.46
CA ASP A 40 2.39 -17.84 9.66
C ASP A 40 2.22 -16.78 8.56
N ILE A 41 2.14 -17.19 7.29
CA ILE A 41 1.88 -16.27 6.17
C ILE A 41 0.53 -15.56 6.35
N LEU A 42 -0.51 -16.30 6.73
CA LEU A 42 -1.84 -15.74 6.99
C LEU A 42 -1.81 -14.74 8.15
N ALA A 43 -1.10 -15.04 9.24
CA ALA A 43 -0.95 -14.14 10.38
C ALA A 43 -0.23 -12.85 9.97
N MET A 44 0.89 -12.97 9.25
CA MET A 44 1.63 -11.80 8.73
C MET A 44 0.77 -10.92 7.82
N ALA A 45 0.01 -11.52 6.90
CA ALA A 45 -0.85 -10.77 5.99
C ALA A 45 -1.98 -10.04 6.75
N ASN A 46 -2.59 -10.69 7.75
CA ASN A 46 -3.59 -10.08 8.62
C ASN A 46 -3.02 -8.92 9.44
N ASP A 47 -1.80 -9.06 9.97
CA ASP A 47 -1.13 -8.00 10.72
C ASP A 47 -0.89 -6.77 9.84
N VAL A 48 -0.38 -6.98 8.62
CA VAL A 48 -0.20 -5.91 7.64
C VAL A 48 -1.54 -5.27 7.29
N ARG A 49 -2.59 -6.06 7.07
CA ARG A 49 -3.94 -5.54 6.76
C ARG A 49 -4.50 -4.69 7.90
N SER A 50 -4.35 -5.16 9.15
CA SER A 50 -4.75 -4.44 10.36
C SER A 50 -3.96 -3.14 10.54
N PHE A 51 -2.68 -3.13 10.18
CA PHE A 51 -1.88 -1.92 10.20
C PHE A 51 -2.36 -0.89 9.17
N LEU A 52 -2.58 -1.32 7.92
CA LEU A 52 -3.05 -0.44 6.84
C LEU A 52 -4.44 0.14 7.13
N SER A 53 -5.35 -0.62 7.77
CA SER A 53 -6.71 -0.14 8.08
C SER A 53 -6.77 0.95 9.14
N ARG A 54 -5.69 1.16 9.91
CA ARG A 54 -5.58 2.23 10.92
C ARG A 54 -5.24 3.59 10.33
N TRP A 55 -4.88 3.64 9.05
CA TRP A 55 -4.58 4.90 8.39
C TRP A 55 -5.86 5.72 8.19
N SER A 56 -5.81 7.01 8.54
CA SER A 56 -6.96 7.92 8.48
C SER A 56 -7.37 8.29 7.04
N SER A 57 -6.54 7.93 6.06
CA SER A 57 -6.75 8.18 4.64
C SER A 57 -6.04 7.09 3.83
N GLU A 58 -6.30 7.03 2.53
CA GLU A 58 -5.61 6.14 1.60
C GLU A 58 -4.33 6.82 1.07
N PRO A 59 -3.14 6.54 1.63
CA PRO A 59 -1.91 7.17 1.17
C PRO A 59 -1.50 6.74 -0.23
N ILE A 60 -0.69 7.61 -0.81
CA ILE A 60 -0.06 7.42 -2.09
C ILE A 60 1.43 7.22 -1.83
N ILE A 61 1.98 6.12 -2.33
CA ILE A 61 3.38 5.73 -2.18
C ILE A 61 4.15 6.19 -3.40
N TYR A 62 5.20 6.98 -3.19
CA TYR A 62 6.14 7.33 -4.25
C TYR A 62 7.14 6.18 -4.46
N THR A 63 7.24 5.67 -5.70
CA THR A 63 8.09 4.54 -6.09
C THR A 63 9.26 4.96 -6.99
N GLY A 64 9.47 6.26 -7.19
CA GLY A 64 10.61 6.76 -7.95
C GLY A 64 11.90 6.76 -7.14
N ALA A 65 13.03 6.97 -7.84
CA ALA A 65 14.32 7.20 -7.19
C ALA A 65 14.37 8.57 -6.48
N GLY A 66 15.23 8.66 -5.47
CA GLY A 66 15.47 9.86 -4.66
C GLY A 66 15.26 9.58 -3.17
N THR A 67 15.59 10.58 -2.35
CA THR A 67 15.30 10.55 -0.91
C THR A 67 13.90 11.11 -0.63
N THR A 68 13.37 10.89 0.57
CA THR A 68 12.13 11.51 1.02
C THR A 68 12.18 13.04 0.90
N ASP A 69 13.32 13.66 1.24
CA ASP A 69 13.50 15.11 1.16
C ASP A 69 13.42 15.63 -0.28
N ASP A 70 13.97 14.87 -1.23
CA ASP A 70 13.88 15.22 -2.66
C ASP A 70 12.43 15.20 -3.14
N VAL A 71 11.65 14.22 -2.68
CA VAL A 71 10.22 14.10 -3.01
C VAL A 71 9.43 15.24 -2.38
N ILE A 72 9.71 15.60 -1.13
CA ILE A 72 9.06 16.73 -0.45
C ILE A 72 9.31 18.03 -1.22
N ARG A 73 10.57 18.32 -1.57
CA ARG A 73 10.92 19.53 -2.35
C ARG A 73 10.24 19.58 -3.72
N MET A 74 10.14 18.44 -4.39
CA MET A 74 9.40 18.31 -5.64
C MET A 74 7.93 18.65 -5.45
N LEU A 75 7.28 18.10 -4.42
CA LEU A 75 5.87 18.37 -4.13
C LEU A 75 5.63 19.83 -3.75
N ASP A 76 6.49 20.43 -2.95
CA ASP A 76 6.41 21.85 -2.56
C ASP A 76 6.50 22.79 -3.78
N SER A 77 7.39 22.46 -4.73
CA SER A 77 7.53 23.20 -5.98
C SER A 77 6.25 23.13 -6.81
N LEU A 78 5.68 21.92 -6.98
CA LEU A 78 4.44 21.72 -7.72
C LEU A 78 3.24 22.44 -7.09
N ILE A 79 3.16 22.48 -5.76
CA ILE A 79 2.11 23.22 -5.03
C ILE A 79 2.26 24.72 -5.28
N THR A 80 3.49 25.23 -5.22
CA THR A 80 3.78 26.67 -5.44
C THR A 80 3.37 27.08 -6.86
N GLU A 81 3.80 26.33 -7.87
CA GLU A 81 3.42 26.59 -9.26
C GLU A 81 1.91 26.52 -9.49
N ALA A 82 1.22 25.54 -8.87
CA ALA A 82 -0.23 25.40 -9.01
C ALA A 82 -0.99 26.59 -8.41
N ARG A 83 -0.49 27.14 -7.29
CA ARG A 83 -1.05 28.36 -6.67
C ARG A 83 -0.87 29.57 -7.58
N GLU A 84 0.35 29.77 -8.10
CA GLU A 84 0.66 30.89 -9.00
C GLU A 84 -0.21 30.88 -10.25
N ARG A 85 -0.34 29.71 -10.91
CA ARG A 85 -1.24 29.53 -12.07
C ARG A 85 -2.70 29.84 -11.72
N SER A 86 -3.15 29.44 -10.54
CA SER A 86 -4.52 29.70 -10.10
C SER A 86 -4.77 31.19 -9.91
N THR A 87 -3.84 31.95 -9.30
CA THR A 87 -3.95 33.41 -9.17
C THR A 87 -3.89 34.15 -10.51
N ALA A 88 -3.12 33.66 -11.48
CA ALA A 88 -3.04 34.27 -12.81
C ALA A 88 -4.32 34.10 -13.65
N LEU A 89 -5.21 33.17 -13.28
CA LEU A 89 -6.51 32.94 -13.95
C LEU A 89 -7.66 33.78 -13.39
N ILE A 90 -7.45 34.43 -12.25
CA ILE A 90 -8.45 35.27 -11.55
C ILE A 90 -8.11 36.76 -11.62
N GLY A 91 -6.94 37.11 -12.19
CA GLY A 91 -6.43 38.47 -12.38
C GLY A 91 -6.61 38.98 -13.80
#